data_AF-A0A831KIE0-F1
#
_entry.id   AF-A0A831KIE0-F1
#
_cell.length_a   1.000
_cell.length_b   1.000
_cell.length_c   1.000
_cell.angle_alpha   90.00
_cell.angle_beta   90.00
_cell.angle_gamma   90.00
#
_symmetry.space_group_name_H-M   'P 1'
#
loop_
_entity.id
_entity.type
_entity.pdbx_description
1 polymer ?
#
loop_
_entity_poly.entity_id
_entity_poly.type
_entity_poly.pdbx_seq_one_letter_code
_entity_poly.pdbx_strand_id
1 'polypeptide(L)'
;MARKCYEICQRVLPRYSNRMGPKKYEFWQLIAMYLYGLIYNLTYRDLEEEFLVSEVLREALNLKDVPHYSTICKAVKRLKEEGFEEAVRREL
;
A
#
# COMPACT_ATOMS: atom_id res chain seq x y z
N MET A 1 -5.56 10.35 7.04
CA MET A 1 -4.95 9.05 7.37
C MET A 1 -4.13 8.44 6.24
N ALA A 2 -4.65 8.30 5.01
CA ALA A 2 -3.89 7.71 3.89
C ALA A 2 -2.49 8.32 3.69
N ARG A 3 -2.35 9.65 3.75
CA ARG A 3 -1.06 10.33 3.67
C ARG A 3 -0.06 9.89 4.75
N LYS A 4 -0.53 9.71 5.99
CA LYS A 4 0.31 9.22 7.10
C LYS A 4 0.79 7.79 6.84
N CYS A 5 -0.09 6.91 6.34
CA CYS A 5 0.27 5.55 5.93
C CYS A 5 1.38 5.58 4.86
N TYR A 6 1.26 6.48 3.88
CA TYR A 6 2.25 6.67 2.83
C TYR A 6 3.62 7.05 3.40
N GLU A 7 3.66 8.07 4.26
CA GLU A 7 4.89 8.59 4.86
C GLU A 7 5.57 7.58 5.78
N ILE A 8 4.81 6.75 6.51
CA ILE A 8 5.36 5.62 7.26
C ILE A 8 6.00 4.62 6.28
N CYS A 9 5.25 4.20 5.25
CA CYS A 9 5.73 3.20 4.30
C CYS A 9 6.97 3.68 3.53
N GLN A 10 7.06 4.97 3.16
CA GLN A 10 8.24 5.53 2.50
C GLN A 10 9.49 5.52 3.38
N ARG A 11 9.34 5.65 4.71
CA ARG A 11 10.45 5.62 5.65
C ARG A 11 10.99 4.21 5.89
N VAL A 12 10.11 3.21 5.91
CA VAL A 12 10.47 1.84 6.31
C VAL A 12 10.62 0.85 5.15
N LEU A 13 10.02 1.12 3.99
CA LEU A 13 10.00 0.19 2.86
C LEU A 13 10.86 0.69 1.70
N PRO A 14 11.48 -0.23 0.94
CA PRO A 14 12.10 0.13 -0.32
C PRO A 14 11.04 0.61 -1.33
N ARG A 15 11.42 1.54 -2.21
CA ARG A 15 10.54 2.04 -3.29
C ARG A 15 9.96 0.94 -4.16
N TYR A 16 10.77 -0.08 -4.45
CA TYR A 16 10.36 -1.25 -5.20
C TYR A 16 10.79 -2.50 -4.45
N SER A 17 9.93 -3.52 -4.41
CA SER A 17 10.24 -4.81 -3.78
C SER A 17 11.25 -5.64 -4.60
N ASN A 18 11.43 -5.32 -5.88
CA ASN A 18 12.44 -5.94 -6.74
C ASN A 18 12.84 -4.96 -7.85
N ARG A 19 14.12 -4.94 -8.24
CA ARG A 19 14.67 -4.11 -9.31
C ARG A 19 14.07 -4.41 -10.69
N MET A 20 13.74 -5.68 -10.97
CA MET A 20 13.23 -6.13 -12.28
C MET A 20 11.70 -6.20 -12.37
N GLY A 21 10.98 -5.89 -11.30
CA GLY A 21 9.53 -5.96 -11.27
C GLY A 21 8.85 -4.88 -12.12
N PRO A 22 7.57 -5.05 -12.46
CA PRO A 22 6.78 -4.00 -13.11
C PRO A 22 6.76 -2.72 -12.25
N LYS A 23 7.09 -1.57 -12.85
CA LYS A 23 7.13 -0.27 -12.17
C LYS A 23 5.79 0.49 -12.29
N LYS A 24 4.66 -0.23 -12.36
CA LYS A 24 3.32 0.38 -12.42
C LYS A 24 2.96 1.03 -11.08
N TYR A 25 3.32 0.38 -9.97
CA TYR A 25 3.10 0.86 -8.62
C TYR A 25 4.39 0.74 -7.81
N GLU A 26 4.63 1.71 -6.93
CA GLU A 26 5.69 1.62 -5.94
C GLU A 26 5.25 0.69 -4.82
N PHE A 27 6.20 -0.02 -4.21
CA PHE A 27 5.89 -1.02 -3.19
C PHE A 27 5.25 -0.37 -1.97
N TRP A 28 5.78 0.76 -1.51
CA TRP A 28 5.20 1.52 -0.40
C TRP A 28 3.78 2.03 -0.70
N GLN A 29 3.38 2.22 -1.97
CA GLN A 29 2.02 2.68 -2.31
C GLN A 29 1.01 1.57 -2.01
N LEU A 30 1.33 0.35 -2.45
CA LEU A 30 0.50 -0.82 -2.24
C LEU A 30 0.37 -1.16 -0.75
N ILE A 31 1.47 -1.03 0.01
CA ILE A 31 1.43 -1.28 1.46
C ILE A 31 0.73 -0.14 2.21
N ALA A 32 0.85 1.11 1.77
CA ALA A 32 0.10 2.22 2.35
C ALA A 32 -1.42 2.06 2.16
N MET A 33 -1.86 1.58 0.99
CA MET A 33 -3.27 1.19 0.76
C MET A 33 -3.69 0.09 1.72
N TYR A 34 -2.92 -0.99 1.82
CA TYR A 34 -3.21 -2.09 2.74
C TYR A 34 -3.33 -1.60 4.19
N LEU A 35 -2.40 -0.75 4.62
CA LEU A 35 -2.38 -0.20 5.97
C LEU A 35 -3.58 0.69 6.26
N TYR A 36 -3.99 1.52 5.30
CA TYR A 36 -5.26 2.24 5.39
C TYR A 36 -6.43 1.26 5.57
N GLY A 37 -6.48 0.20 4.77
CA GLY A 37 -7.51 -0.85 4.91
C GLY A 37 -7.53 -1.49 6.29
N LEU A 38 -6.38 -1.76 6.90
CA LEU A 38 -6.31 -2.28 8.28
C LEU A 38 -6.90 -1.31 9.30
N ILE A 39 -6.57 -0.02 9.20
CA ILE A 39 -7.04 1.02 10.14
C ILE A 39 -8.57 1.16 10.09
N TYR A 40 -9.15 1.08 8.89
CA TYR A 40 -10.59 1.22 8.67
C TYR A 40 -11.33 -0.12 8.59
N ASN A 41 -10.66 -1.24 8.89
CA ASN A 41 -11.20 -2.59 8.86
C ASN A 41 -11.89 -2.95 7.53
N LEU A 42 -11.28 -2.55 6.41
CA LEU A 42 -11.75 -2.81 5.06
C LEU A 42 -11.25 -4.15 4.53
N THR A 43 -12.08 -4.87 3.77
CA THR A 43 -11.58 -5.98 2.97
C THR A 43 -10.75 -5.46 1.79
N TYR A 44 -9.98 -6.33 1.12
CA TYR A 44 -9.22 -5.91 -0.07
C TYR A 44 -10.09 -5.37 -1.22
N ARG A 45 -11.36 -5.83 -1.31
CA ARG A 45 -12.29 -5.36 -2.33
C ARG A 45 -12.86 -3.99 -1.94
N ASP A 46 -13.31 -3.84 -0.70
CA ASP A 46 -13.79 -2.55 -0.20
C ASP A 46 -12.69 -1.48 -0.30
N LEU A 47 -11.43 -1.86 -0.02
CA LEU A 47 -10.28 -0.99 -0.18
C LEU A 47 -10.06 -0.54 -1.64
N GLU A 48 -10.22 -1.45 -2.60
CA GLU A 48 -10.14 -1.11 -4.02
C GLU A 48 -11.27 -0.13 -4.40
N GLU A 49 -12.51 -0.43 -4.01
CA GLU A 49 -13.68 0.40 -4.29
C GLU A 49 -13.56 1.80 -3.67
N GLU A 50 -13.11 1.89 -2.41
CA GLU A 50 -12.88 3.15 -1.69
C GLU A 50 -11.88 4.05 -2.45
N PHE A 51 -10.79 3.47 -2.97
CA PHE A 51 -9.80 4.20 -3.76
C PHE A 51 -10.25 4.47 -5.21
N LEU A 52 -11.19 3.71 -5.76
CA LEU A 52 -11.83 4.00 -7.05
C LEU A 52 -12.75 5.22 -6.96
N VAL A 53 -13.46 5.39 -5.85
CA VAL A 53 -14.40 6.52 -5.68
C VAL A 53 -13.69 7.79 -5.24
N SER A 54 -12.66 7.70 -4.39
CA SER A 54 -12.03 8.88 -3.79
C SER A 54 -10.74 9.31 -4.48
N GLU A 55 -10.79 10.45 -5.18
CA GLU A 55 -9.60 11.09 -5.76
C GLU A 55 -8.61 11.54 -4.68
N VAL A 56 -9.12 12.06 -3.56
CA VAL A 56 -8.30 12.51 -2.43
C VAL A 56 -7.42 11.38 -1.87
N LEU A 57 -7.96 10.15 -1.78
CA LEU A 57 -7.17 8.99 -1.35
C LEU A 57 -6.09 8.62 -2.37
N ARG A 58 -6.39 8.71 -3.67
CA ARG A 58 -5.40 8.46 -4.74
C ARG A 58 -4.27 9.48 -4.71
N GLU A 59 -4.61 10.77 -4.60
CA GLU A 59 -3.63 11.86 -4.50
C GLU A 59 -2.74 11.71 -3.27
N ALA A 60 -3.33 11.34 -2.13
CA ALA A 60 -2.59 11.14 -0.88
C ALA A 60 -1.45 10.11 -1.01
N LEU A 61 -1.63 9.10 -1.86
CA LEU A 61 -0.65 8.04 -2.14
C LEU A 61 0.10 8.22 -3.47
N ASN A 62 -0.15 9.32 -4.19
CA ASN A 62 0.40 9.58 -5.53
C ASN A 62 0.10 8.44 -6.53
N LEU A 63 -1.11 7.87 -6.48
CA LEU A 63 -1.55 6.80 -7.36
C LEU A 63 -2.01 7.37 -8.70
N LYS A 64 -1.41 6.88 -9.80
CA LYS A 64 -1.85 7.21 -11.17
C LYS A 64 -3.09 6.44 -11.61
N ASP A 65 -3.30 5.28 -11.00
CA ASP A 65 -4.37 4.34 -11.30
C ASP A 65 -4.63 3.50 -10.04
N VAL A 66 -5.82 2.93 -9.90
CA VAL A 66 -6.14 2.10 -8.73
C VAL A 66 -5.66 0.67 -8.98
N PRO A 67 -4.82 0.09 -8.10
CA PRO A 67 -4.44 -1.30 -8.23
C PRO A 67 -5.61 -2.22 -7.90
N HIS A 68 -5.84 -3.21 -8.75
CA HIS A 68 -6.77 -4.30 -8.46
C HIS A 68 -6.43 -4.99 -7.14
N TYR A 69 -7.43 -5.45 -6.37
CA TYR A 69 -7.25 -6.02 -5.04
C TYR A 69 -6.16 -7.12 -4.98
N SER A 70 -6.05 -7.94 -6.03
CA SER A 70 -5.06 -9.02 -6.10
C SER A 70 -3.61 -8.52 -6.20
N THR A 71 -3.40 -7.30 -6.70
CA THR A 71 -2.10 -6.63 -6.71
C THR A 71 -1.68 -6.25 -5.29
N ILE A 72 -2.63 -5.77 -4.47
CA ILE A 72 -2.42 -5.47 -3.06
C ILE A 72 -2.10 -6.76 -2.30
N CYS A 73 -2.87 -7.83 -2.50
CA CYS A 73 -2.60 -9.15 -1.88
C CYS A 73 -1.18 -9.65 -2.17
N LYS A 74 -0.71 -9.52 -3.42
CA LYS A 74 0.67 -9.90 -3.80
C LYS A 74 1.72 -9.04 -3.11
N ALA A 75 1.48 -7.75 -2.93
CA ALA A 75 2.38 -6.87 -2.20
C ALA A 75 2.45 -7.25 -0.71
N VAL A 76 1.31 -7.51 -0.07
CA VAL A 76 1.27 -7.96 1.34
C VAL A 76 1.99 -9.29 1.53
N LYS A 77 1.82 -10.23 0.58
CA LYS A 77 2.59 -11.49 0.62
C LYS A 77 4.10 -11.22 0.64
N ARG A 78 4.59 -10.33 -0.20
CA ARG A 78 6.01 -9.93 -0.23
C ARG A 78 6.45 -9.21 1.04
N LEU A 79 5.61 -8.32 1.59
CA LEU A 79 5.90 -7.65 2.86
C LEU A 79 6.23 -8.66 3.97
N LYS A 80 5.47 -9.76 4.01
CA LYS A 80 5.66 -10.86 4.97
C LYS A 80 6.91 -11.68 4.68
N GLU A 81 7.11 -12.07 3.41
CA GLU A 81 8.27 -12.87 2.98
C GLU A 81 9.61 -12.15 3.24
N GLU A 82 9.64 -10.83 3.07
CA GLU A 82 10.84 -10.00 3.27
C GLU A 82 11.00 -9.51 4.73
N GLY A 83 10.09 -9.87 5.64
CA GLY A 83 10.17 -9.50 7.06
C GLY A 83 9.91 -8.02 7.38
N PHE A 84 9.38 -7.24 6.42
CA PHE A 84 9.11 -5.81 6.60
C PHE A 84 7.89 -5.51 7.47
N GLU A 85 7.00 -6.49 7.70
CA GLU A 85 5.78 -6.31 8.49
C GLU A 85 6.06 -5.75 9.89
N GLU A 86 7.12 -6.25 10.55
CA GLU A 86 7.52 -5.78 11.88
C GLU A 86 8.00 -4.32 11.87
N ALA A 87 8.72 -3.91 10.81
CA ALA A 87 9.17 -2.53 10.67
C ALA A 87 7.99 -1.56 10.48
N VAL A 88 6.98 -1.95 9.69
CA VAL A 88 5.76 -1.16 9.52
C VAL A 88 4.99 -1.07 10.84
N ARG A 89 4.86 -2.18 11.59
CA ARG A 89 4.12 -2.21 12.86
C ARG A 89 4.71 -1.31 13.94
N ARG A 90 6.03 -1.11 13.98
CA ARG A 90 6.69 -0.25 14.97
C ARG A 90 6.43 1.24 14.78
N GLU A 91 6.01 1.66 13.59
CA GLU A 91 5.75 3.05 13.24
C GLU A 91 4.25 3.43 13.31
N LEU A 92 3.39 2.47 13.65
CA LEU A 92 1.94 2.67 13.81
C LEU A 92 1.58 3.14 15.21
#